data_AF-A5GJ07-F1
#
_entry.id   AF-A5GJ07-F1
#
_cell.length_a   1.000
_cell.length_b   1.000
_cell.length_c   1.000
_cell.angle_alpha   90.00
_cell.angle_beta   90.00
_cell.angle_gamma   90.00
#
_symmetry.space_group_name_H-M   'P 1'
#
loop_
_entity.id
_entity.type
_entity.pdbx_description
1 polymer ?
#
loop_
_entity_poly.entity_id
_entity_poly.type
_entity_poly.pdbx_seq_one_letter_code
_entity_poly.pdbx_strand_id
1 'polypeptide(L)'
;MAGPGLERFVQAIVDDHGLATGIKTLGTHYDIVAFANLRGYPVNLSEWGRYVAMDTLQASDQEITLMQQADPAHWSWAFRQLSRWRSLLMDGAGQEGLLGPAELSASSPPPIVEATSTLNPVPATDEQKDAALQAFIALVRSRPDLKDQVKAARNQDDVISLAAQQGFSIDSLTLLRSWSQVSDFSKPTWFGWFDD
;
A
#
# COMPACT_ATOMS: atom_id res chain seq x y z
N MET A 1 -2.11 26.53 20.53
CA MET A 1 -1.90 25.33 21.35
C MET A 1 -2.91 24.26 20.94
N ALA A 2 -2.47 23.07 20.54
CA ALA A 2 -3.38 21.95 20.29
C ALA A 2 -4.09 21.57 21.59
N GLY A 3 -5.38 21.28 21.54
CA GLY A 3 -6.10 20.75 22.68
C GLY A 3 -5.67 19.30 22.96
N PRO A 4 -5.87 18.81 24.19
CA PRO A 4 -5.49 17.46 24.59
C PRO A 4 -6.30 16.35 23.89
N GLY A 5 -7.43 16.69 23.25
CA GLY A 5 -8.19 15.77 22.41
C GLY A 5 -7.50 15.52 21.07
N LEU A 6 -7.01 16.58 20.43
CA LEU A 6 -6.32 16.51 19.15
C LEU A 6 -4.96 15.79 19.27
N GLU A 7 -4.14 16.11 20.27
CA GLU A 7 -2.86 15.41 20.47
C GLU A 7 -3.06 13.91 20.70
N ARG A 8 -4.07 13.53 21.51
CA ARG A 8 -4.41 12.11 21.71
C ARG A 8 -4.87 11.44 20.44
N PHE A 9 -5.64 12.12 19.59
CA PHE A 9 -6.06 11.57 18.31
C PHE A 9 -4.88 11.36 17.37
N VAL A 10 -4.02 12.37 17.22
CA VAL A 10 -2.81 12.30 16.39
C VAL A 10 -1.91 11.16 16.82
N GLN A 11 -1.70 11.00 18.13
CA GLN A 11 -0.91 9.91 18.68
C GLN A 11 -1.59 8.55 18.50
N ALA A 12 -2.90 8.45 18.73
CA ALA A 12 -3.64 7.20 18.57
C ALA A 12 -3.60 6.67 17.12
N ILE A 13 -3.53 7.53 16.12
CA ILE A 13 -3.36 7.12 14.71
C ILE A 13 -2.00 6.45 14.47
N VAL A 14 -0.97 6.86 15.22
CA VAL A 14 0.38 6.24 15.15
C VAL A 14 0.38 4.89 15.86
N ASP A 15 -0.31 4.80 17.00
CA ASP A 15 -0.27 3.61 17.85
C ASP A 15 -1.28 2.52 17.44
N ASP A 16 -2.40 2.89 16.80
CA ASP A 16 -3.50 1.99 16.44
C ASP A 16 -3.65 1.88 14.91
N HIS A 17 -3.21 0.74 14.37
CA HIS A 17 -3.31 0.44 12.94
C HIS A 17 -4.76 0.41 12.41
N GLY A 18 -5.74 0.07 13.25
CA GLY A 18 -7.16 0.11 12.90
C GLY A 18 -7.68 1.54 12.70
N LEU A 19 -7.23 2.48 13.53
CA LEU A 19 -7.50 3.91 13.33
C LEU A 19 -6.76 4.45 12.11
N ALA A 20 -5.50 4.06 11.91
CA ALA A 20 -4.72 4.42 10.71
C ALA A 20 -5.42 3.93 9.43
N THR A 21 -5.91 2.69 9.41
CA THR A 21 -6.65 2.15 8.26
C THR A 21 -7.95 2.92 8.03
N GLY A 22 -8.63 3.35 9.10
CA GLY A 22 -9.85 4.14 9.01
C GLY A 22 -9.67 5.53 8.37
N ILE A 23 -8.50 6.15 8.49
CA ILE A 23 -8.25 7.46 7.88
C ILE A 23 -7.87 7.39 6.39
N LYS A 24 -7.53 6.20 5.86
CA LYS A 24 -7.15 6.00 4.44
C LYS A 24 -8.27 6.36 3.48
N THR A 25 -9.53 6.22 3.87
CA THR A 25 -10.70 6.46 3.01
C THR A 25 -11.18 7.91 3.07
N LEU A 26 -10.52 8.77 3.85
CA LEU A 26 -10.96 10.14 4.11
C LEU A 26 -10.28 11.08 3.12
N GLY A 27 -11.07 11.79 2.32
CA GLY A 27 -10.57 12.69 1.27
C GLY A 27 -10.55 14.17 1.66
N THR A 28 -11.07 14.53 2.84
CA THR A 28 -11.10 15.93 3.27
C THR A 28 -10.72 16.11 4.73
N HIS A 29 -10.27 17.31 5.09
CA HIS A 29 -10.00 17.66 6.49
C HIS A 29 -11.25 17.60 7.35
N TYR A 30 -12.41 17.88 6.76
CA TYR A 30 -13.70 17.73 7.43
C TYR A 30 -13.95 16.27 7.82
N ASP A 31 -13.67 15.33 6.90
CA ASP A 31 -13.85 13.89 7.14
C ASP A 31 -12.92 13.38 8.24
N ILE A 32 -11.66 13.85 8.29
CA ILE A 32 -10.72 13.54 9.37
C ILE A 32 -11.27 13.98 10.73
N VAL A 33 -11.78 15.21 10.80
CA VAL A 33 -12.34 15.76 12.05
C VAL A 33 -13.62 15.02 12.44
N ALA A 34 -14.50 14.72 11.48
CA ALA A 34 -15.71 13.94 11.73
C ALA A 34 -15.37 12.53 12.25
N PHE A 35 -14.38 11.86 11.63
CA PHE A 35 -13.87 10.56 12.06
C PHE A 35 -13.30 10.61 13.48
N ALA A 36 -12.50 11.62 13.82
CA ALA A 36 -11.97 11.80 15.17
C ALA A 36 -13.10 11.90 16.22
N ASN A 37 -14.14 12.70 15.93
CA ASN A 37 -15.29 12.85 16.83
C ASN A 37 -16.09 11.54 16.97
N LEU A 38 -16.30 10.79 15.88
CA LEU A 38 -16.95 9.49 15.91
C LEU A 38 -16.19 8.46 16.77
N ARG A 39 -14.86 8.58 16.84
CA ARG A 39 -14.00 7.73 17.67
C ARG A 39 -13.82 8.25 19.11
N GLY A 40 -14.54 9.30 19.49
CA GLY A 40 -14.53 9.85 20.85
C GLY A 40 -13.42 10.86 21.14
N TYR A 41 -12.75 11.38 20.11
CA TYR A 41 -11.76 12.45 20.26
C TYR A 41 -12.43 13.81 19.96
N PRO A 42 -12.57 14.70 20.97
CA PRO A 42 -13.17 16.01 20.75
C PRO A 42 -12.17 16.89 19.98
N VAL A 43 -12.44 17.08 18.68
CA VAL A 43 -11.63 17.88 17.77
C VAL A 43 -12.56 18.79 16.96
N ASN A 44 -12.22 20.05 16.78
CA ASN A 44 -12.94 20.94 15.85
C ASN A 44 -12.08 21.30 14.64
N LEU A 45 -12.73 21.75 13.56
CA LEU A 45 -12.06 22.02 12.28
C LEU A 45 -11.05 23.16 12.35
N SER A 46 -11.34 24.23 13.10
CA SER A 46 -10.43 25.37 13.26
C SER A 46 -9.17 24.99 14.03
N GLU A 47 -9.33 24.15 15.05
CA GLU A 47 -8.23 23.61 15.84
C GLU A 47 -7.34 22.69 15.00
N TRP A 48 -7.95 21.76 14.26
CA TRP A 48 -7.28 20.89 13.31
C TRP A 48 -6.51 21.69 12.25
N GLY A 49 -7.17 22.65 11.60
CA GLY A 49 -6.55 23.47 10.56
C GLY A 49 -5.36 24.28 11.07
N ARG A 50 -5.47 24.86 12.29
CA ARG A 50 -4.33 25.53 12.92
C ARG A 50 -3.20 24.55 13.24
N TYR A 51 -3.51 23.34 13.68
CA TYR A 51 -2.50 22.32 13.98
C TYR A 51 -1.70 21.93 12.75
N VAL A 52 -2.39 21.59 11.65
CA VAL A 52 -1.77 21.30 10.36
C VAL A 52 -0.94 22.49 9.89
N ALA A 53 -1.47 23.71 9.93
CA ALA A 53 -0.73 24.89 9.50
C ALA A 53 0.58 25.11 10.29
N MET A 54 0.55 24.90 11.62
CA MET A 54 1.77 25.04 12.43
C MET A 54 2.78 23.92 12.18
N ASP A 55 2.33 22.70 11.89
CA ASP A 55 3.19 21.59 11.48
C ASP A 55 3.83 21.85 10.10
N THR A 56 3.04 22.32 9.12
CA THR A 56 3.52 22.67 7.78
C THR A 56 4.56 23.78 7.80
N LEU A 57 4.46 24.75 8.73
CA LEU A 57 5.47 25.81 8.88
C LEU A 57 6.84 25.28 9.32
N GLN A 58 6.91 24.06 9.87
CA GLN A 58 8.17 23.40 10.24
C GLN A 58 8.66 22.42 9.16
N ALA A 59 7.88 22.19 8.12
CA ALA A 59 8.22 21.29 7.02
C ALA A 59 9.20 21.95 6.04
N SER A 60 10.04 21.14 5.42
CA SER A 60 10.93 21.56 4.33
C SER A 60 10.16 21.80 3.02
N ASP A 61 10.75 22.55 2.08
CA ASP A 61 10.15 22.80 0.77
C ASP A 61 9.82 21.50 0.00
N GLN A 62 10.64 20.46 0.16
CA GLN A 62 10.42 19.15 -0.44
C GLN A 62 9.18 18.47 0.14
N GLU A 63 8.99 18.52 1.45
CA GLU A 63 7.81 17.96 2.12
C GLU A 63 6.54 18.72 1.75
N ILE A 64 6.60 20.06 1.70
CA ILE A 64 5.47 20.90 1.28
C ILE A 64 5.06 20.57 -0.16
N THR A 65 6.01 20.36 -1.07
CA THR A 65 5.74 19.93 -2.45
C THR A 65 5.02 18.59 -2.48
N LEU A 66 5.49 17.62 -1.69
CA LEU A 66 4.88 16.29 -1.58
C LEU A 66 3.49 16.30 -0.94
N MET A 67 3.17 17.28 -0.10
CA MET A 67 1.82 17.49 0.44
C MET A 67 0.87 18.05 -0.62
N GLN A 68 1.34 19.02 -1.41
CA GLN A 68 0.53 19.68 -2.45
C GLN A 68 0.24 18.75 -3.63
N GLN A 69 1.16 17.84 -3.95
CA GLN A 69 1.00 16.86 -5.02
C GLN A 69 0.10 15.68 -4.64
N ALA A 70 -0.27 15.54 -3.36
CA ALA A 70 -1.10 14.43 -2.90
C ALA A 70 -2.53 14.57 -3.44
N ASP A 71 -2.97 13.62 -4.25
CA ASP A 71 -4.36 13.51 -4.67
C ASP A 71 -5.25 13.23 -3.44
N PRO A 72 -6.23 14.08 -3.13
CA PRO A 72 -7.19 13.82 -2.04
C PRO A 72 -7.97 12.51 -2.17
N ALA A 73 -8.05 11.92 -3.37
CA ALA A 73 -8.63 10.60 -3.59
C ALA A 73 -7.68 9.45 -3.22
N HIS A 74 -6.37 9.73 -3.08
CA HIS A 74 -5.37 8.74 -2.73
C HIS A 74 -5.24 8.59 -1.21
N TRP A 75 -5.15 7.35 -0.73
CA TRP A 75 -5.12 7.02 0.70
C TRP A 75 -3.97 7.70 1.48
N SER A 76 -2.86 8.00 0.79
CA SER A 76 -1.70 8.65 1.39
C SER A 76 -1.93 10.14 1.68
N TRP A 77 -2.97 10.77 1.12
CA TRP A 77 -3.30 12.18 1.36
C TRP A 77 -3.45 12.49 2.84
N ALA A 78 -4.22 11.69 3.58
CA ALA A 78 -4.49 11.92 5.00
C ALA A 78 -3.19 11.87 5.83
N PHE A 79 -2.32 10.90 5.55
CA PHE A 79 -1.04 10.72 6.23
C PHE A 79 -0.02 11.81 5.91
N ARG A 80 -0.17 12.49 4.76
CA ARG A 80 0.70 13.62 4.38
C ARG A 80 0.37 14.90 5.12
N GLN A 81 -0.76 15.00 5.81
CA GLN A 81 -1.17 16.24 6.47
C GLN A 81 -0.31 16.58 7.69
N LEU A 82 0.29 15.59 8.36
CA LEU A 82 1.07 15.80 9.58
C LEU A 82 2.42 15.09 9.52
N SER A 83 3.48 15.76 9.99
CA SER A 83 4.85 15.20 10.01
C SER A 83 4.92 13.88 10.75
N ARG A 84 4.19 13.75 11.87
CA ARG A 84 4.12 12.50 12.65
C ARG A 84 3.54 11.34 11.85
N TRP A 85 2.53 11.61 11.01
CA TRP A 85 1.89 10.57 10.19
C TRP A 85 2.67 10.26 8.93
N ARG A 86 3.46 11.21 8.40
CA ARG A 86 4.36 10.96 7.26
C ARG A 86 5.37 9.86 7.57
N SER A 87 5.79 9.71 8.82
CA SER A 87 6.67 8.59 9.24
C SER A 87 6.04 7.20 9.07
N LEU A 88 4.70 7.12 8.96
CA LEU A 88 3.96 5.87 8.73
C LEU A 88 3.86 5.53 7.24
N LEU A 89 4.22 6.45 6.35
CA LEU A 89 4.24 6.19 4.91
C LEU A 89 5.46 5.33 4.58
N MET A 90 5.23 4.18 3.95
CA MET A 90 6.33 3.38 3.41
C MET A 90 7.03 4.13 2.26
N ASP A 91 8.31 3.84 2.06
CA ASP A 91 9.07 4.33 0.91
C ASP A 91 8.33 3.94 -0.38
N GLY A 92 8.08 4.90 -1.27
CA GLY A 92 7.26 4.71 -2.47
C GLY A 92 5.79 5.13 -2.39
N ALA A 93 5.21 5.43 -1.21
CA ALA A 93 3.80 5.83 -1.04
C ALA A 93 3.39 7.18 -1.69
N GLY A 94 4.30 7.81 -2.44
CA GLY A 94 4.07 9.02 -3.24
C GLY A 94 4.52 8.90 -4.69
N GLN A 95 4.95 7.71 -5.13
CA GLN A 95 5.44 7.51 -6.49
C GLN A 95 4.37 6.98 -7.46
N GLU A 96 3.17 6.65 -6.97
CA GLU A 96 1.99 6.32 -7.81
C GLU A 96 1.44 7.59 -8.48
N GLY A 97 2.16 8.07 -9.50
CA GLY A 97 1.80 9.26 -10.28
C GLY A 97 2.96 9.83 -11.09
N LEU A 98 4.20 9.47 -10.76
CA LEU A 98 5.35 9.82 -11.59
C LEU A 98 5.69 8.61 -12.46
N LEU A 99 5.02 8.50 -13.61
CA LEU A 99 5.71 7.97 -14.79
C LEU A 99 7.02 8.74 -14.85
N GLY A 100 8.12 8.06 -14.59
CA GLY A 100 9.43 8.68 -14.55
C GLY A 100 9.64 9.49 -15.83
N PRO A 101 10.35 10.63 -15.78
CA PRO A 101 10.96 11.14 -16.99
C PRO A 101 11.91 10.03 -17.46
N ALA A 102 11.44 9.28 -18.44
CA ALA A 102 12.33 8.51 -19.28
C ALA A 102 13.39 9.48 -19.80
N GLU A 103 14.63 9.02 -19.69
CA GLU A 103 15.81 9.52 -20.39
C GLU A 103 16.45 10.79 -19.86
N LEU A 104 17.49 10.61 -19.03
CA LEU A 104 18.79 11.18 -19.37
C LEU A 104 19.89 10.15 -19.12
N SER A 105 20.20 9.44 -20.20
CA SER A 105 21.52 8.97 -20.61
C SER A 105 22.68 9.32 -19.68
N ALA A 106 23.28 8.29 -19.07
CA ALA A 106 24.71 8.29 -18.76
C ALA A 106 25.23 6.86 -18.99
N SER A 107 25.69 6.62 -20.21
CA SER A 107 26.59 5.50 -20.51
C SER A 107 27.73 5.45 -19.49
N SER A 108 27.95 4.28 -18.90
CA SER A 108 29.26 3.92 -18.39
C SER A 108 29.52 2.43 -18.68
N PRO A 109 30.69 2.08 -19.26
CA PRO A 109 31.00 0.74 -19.75
C PRO A 109 31.29 -0.26 -18.61
N PRO A 110 31.32 -1.57 -18.88
CA PRO A 110 31.40 -2.60 -17.85
C PRO A 110 32.84 -2.81 -17.37
N PRO A 111 33.03 -3.37 -16.16
CA PRO A 111 34.10 -4.31 -15.94
C PRO A 111 33.55 -5.74 -15.79
N ILE A 112 34.10 -6.55 -16.67
CA ILE A 112 34.37 -8.00 -16.68
C ILE A 112 34.54 -8.66 -15.29
N VAL A 113 34.24 -9.96 -15.28
CA VAL A 113 34.51 -11.05 -14.29
C VAL A 113 33.57 -11.10 -13.07
N GLU A 114 33.05 -12.24 -12.60
CA GLU A 114 33.58 -13.59 -12.62
C GLU A 114 32.47 -14.59 -12.26
N ALA A 115 32.45 -15.75 -12.90
CA ALA A 115 31.61 -16.87 -12.49
C ALA A 115 32.18 -17.50 -11.22
N THR A 116 31.45 -17.46 -10.10
CA THR A 116 31.62 -18.44 -9.02
C THR A 116 30.25 -18.81 -8.45
N SER A 117 29.92 -20.09 -8.58
CA SER A 117 28.85 -20.74 -7.86
C SER A 117 29.14 -20.72 -6.37
N THR A 118 28.26 -20.11 -5.59
CA THR A 118 28.14 -20.35 -4.16
C THR A 118 26.70 -20.71 -3.85
N LEU A 119 26.53 -21.90 -3.26
CA LEU A 119 25.28 -22.39 -2.71
C LEU A 119 24.76 -21.40 -1.65
N ASN A 120 23.78 -20.59 -2.04
CA ASN A 120 22.74 -20.05 -1.17
C ASN A 120 21.40 -20.52 -1.76
N PRO A 121 20.37 -20.82 -0.95
CA PRO A 121 19.04 -20.96 -1.51
C PRO A 121 18.68 -19.58 -2.08
N VAL A 122 18.81 -19.44 -3.39
CA VAL A 122 18.41 -18.23 -4.11
C VAL A 122 16.97 -17.96 -3.68
N PRO A 123 16.65 -16.82 -3.02
CA PRO A 123 15.26 -16.44 -2.86
C PRO A 123 14.70 -16.36 -4.27
N ALA A 124 13.68 -17.17 -4.56
CA ALA A 124 13.10 -17.27 -5.91
C ALA A 124 12.94 -15.86 -6.50
N THR A 125 13.53 -15.62 -7.68
CA THR A 125 13.46 -14.31 -8.34
C THR A 125 12.00 -13.94 -8.55
N ASP A 126 11.66 -12.64 -8.56
CA ASP A 126 10.29 -12.18 -8.77
C ASP A 126 9.64 -12.86 -9.99
N GLU A 127 10.40 -13.05 -11.06
CA GLU A 127 10.00 -13.76 -12.29
C GLU A 127 9.60 -15.22 -12.06
N GLN A 128 10.31 -15.94 -11.18
CA GLN A 128 9.99 -17.33 -10.83
C GLN A 128 8.69 -17.40 -10.01
N LYS A 129 8.47 -16.42 -9.14
CA LYS A 129 7.25 -16.31 -8.34
C LYS A 129 6.05 -15.95 -9.20
N ASP A 130 6.22 -15.02 -10.15
CA ASP A 130 5.19 -14.67 -11.13
C ASP A 130 4.83 -15.87 -12.03
N ALA A 131 5.82 -16.64 -12.47
CA ALA A 131 5.60 -17.87 -13.22
C ALA A 131 4.84 -18.93 -12.38
N ALA A 132 5.19 -19.07 -11.09
CA ALA A 132 4.48 -19.96 -10.17
C ALA A 132 3.02 -19.54 -9.95
N LEU A 133 2.76 -18.23 -9.88
CA LEU A 133 1.41 -17.70 -9.77
C LEU A 133 0.57 -17.95 -11.03
N GLN A 134 1.14 -17.74 -12.22
CA GLN A 134 0.47 -18.05 -13.48
C GLN A 134 0.11 -19.54 -13.57
N ALA A 135 1.03 -20.42 -13.19
CA ALA A 135 0.79 -21.87 -13.15
C ALA A 135 -0.29 -22.24 -12.13
N PHE A 136 -0.31 -21.59 -10.96
CA PHE A 136 -1.36 -21.77 -9.96
C PHE A 136 -2.73 -21.31 -10.48
N ILE A 137 -2.83 -20.15 -11.13
CA ILE A 137 -4.08 -19.65 -11.71
C ILE A 137 -4.60 -20.60 -12.80
N ALA A 138 -3.71 -21.11 -13.66
CA ALA A 138 -4.08 -22.11 -14.67
C ALA A 138 -4.60 -23.41 -14.03
N LEU A 139 -3.95 -23.86 -12.94
CA LEU A 139 -4.37 -25.04 -12.18
C LEU A 139 -5.74 -24.83 -11.53
N VAL A 140 -5.98 -23.67 -10.90
CA VAL A 140 -7.27 -23.30 -10.31
C VAL A 140 -8.38 -23.22 -11.37
N ARG A 141 -8.10 -22.73 -12.58
CA ARG A 141 -9.07 -22.75 -13.70
C ARG A 141 -9.43 -24.17 -14.13
N SER A 142 -8.48 -25.10 -14.09
CA SER A 142 -8.72 -26.50 -14.43
C SER A 142 -9.40 -27.32 -13.32
N ARG A 143 -9.39 -26.84 -12.07
CA ARG A 143 -9.95 -27.55 -10.89
C ARG A 143 -11.05 -26.73 -10.22
N PRO A 144 -12.34 -27.09 -10.41
CA PRO A 144 -13.46 -26.36 -9.81
C PRO A 144 -13.43 -26.38 -8.27
N ASP A 145 -13.00 -27.47 -7.63
CA ASP A 145 -12.91 -27.56 -6.17
C ASP A 145 -11.88 -26.57 -5.58
N LEU A 146 -10.79 -26.31 -6.31
CA LEU A 146 -9.77 -25.33 -5.92
C LEU A 146 -10.26 -23.91 -6.19
N LYS A 147 -11.05 -23.72 -7.26
CA LYS A 147 -11.72 -22.45 -7.57
C LYS A 147 -12.65 -22.03 -6.44
N ASP A 148 -13.47 -22.94 -5.92
CA ASP A 148 -14.37 -22.64 -4.80
C ASP A 148 -13.61 -22.37 -3.50
N GLN A 149 -12.52 -23.09 -3.23
CA GLN A 149 -11.65 -22.81 -2.07
C GLN A 149 -10.97 -21.44 -2.16
N VAL A 150 -10.43 -21.09 -3.33
CA VAL A 150 -9.83 -19.76 -3.55
C VAL A 150 -10.92 -18.68 -3.48
N LYS A 151 -12.13 -18.90 -4.00
CA LYS A 151 -13.26 -17.94 -3.85
C LYS A 151 -13.76 -17.81 -2.41
N ALA A 152 -13.63 -18.84 -1.58
CA ALA A 152 -14.02 -18.84 -0.17
C ALA A 152 -12.97 -18.19 0.73
N ALA A 153 -11.71 -18.14 0.30
CA ALA A 153 -10.68 -17.41 1.00
C ALA A 153 -11.11 -15.93 1.15
N ARG A 154 -10.70 -15.29 2.25
CA ARG A 154 -11.06 -13.88 2.53
C ARG A 154 -9.87 -12.96 2.51
N ASN A 155 -8.68 -13.49 2.76
CA ASN A 155 -7.44 -12.73 2.80
C ASN A 155 -6.35 -13.33 1.91
N GLN A 156 -5.40 -12.50 1.51
CA GLN A 156 -4.26 -12.90 0.68
C GLN A 156 -3.48 -14.09 1.25
N ASP A 157 -3.34 -14.17 2.58
CA ASP A 157 -2.70 -15.29 3.28
C ASP A 157 -3.37 -16.65 3.03
N ASP A 158 -4.70 -16.69 2.88
CA ASP A 158 -5.42 -17.93 2.60
C ASP A 158 -5.08 -18.45 1.20
N VAL A 159 -4.98 -17.54 0.21
CA VAL A 159 -4.63 -17.89 -1.17
C VAL A 159 -3.18 -18.32 -1.28
N ILE A 160 -2.27 -17.65 -0.57
CA ILE A 160 -0.86 -18.02 -0.47
C ILE A 160 -0.73 -19.41 0.17
N SER A 161 -1.50 -19.67 1.23
CA SER A 161 -1.51 -20.97 1.91
C SER A 161 -2.04 -22.09 1.00
N LEU A 162 -3.09 -21.82 0.20
CA LEU A 162 -3.61 -22.75 -0.80
C LEU A 162 -2.59 -23.03 -1.91
N ALA A 163 -1.89 -22.00 -2.37
CA ALA A 163 -0.83 -22.15 -3.36
C ALA A 163 0.36 -22.96 -2.83
N ALA A 164 0.79 -22.69 -1.59
CA ALA A 164 1.83 -23.44 -0.91
C ALA A 164 1.46 -24.92 -0.76
N GLN A 165 0.19 -25.23 -0.47
CA GLN A 165 -0.32 -26.62 -0.43
C GLN A 165 -0.27 -27.33 -1.78
N GLN A 166 -0.36 -26.59 -2.89
CA GLN A 166 -0.20 -27.14 -4.24
C GLN A 166 1.27 -27.18 -4.70
N GLY A 167 2.21 -26.77 -3.85
CA GLY A 167 3.65 -26.75 -4.15
C GLY A 167 4.12 -25.48 -4.86
N PHE A 168 3.31 -24.43 -4.89
CA PHE A 168 3.70 -23.14 -5.46
C PHE A 168 4.15 -22.17 -4.36
N SER A 169 5.37 -21.68 -4.47
CA SER A 169 5.92 -20.65 -3.58
C SER A 169 5.58 -19.26 -4.11
N ILE A 170 4.40 -18.77 -3.74
CA ILE A 170 3.91 -17.43 -4.14
C ILE A 170 4.04 -16.48 -2.94
N ASP A 171 4.44 -15.24 -3.21
CA ASP A 171 4.52 -14.18 -2.19
C ASP A 171 3.34 -13.21 -2.30
N SER A 172 3.08 -12.51 -1.20
CA SER A 172 2.07 -11.44 -1.14
C SER A 172 2.29 -10.37 -2.20
N LEU A 173 3.55 -9.98 -2.46
CA LEU A 173 3.86 -8.98 -3.49
C LEU A 173 3.56 -9.46 -4.91
N THR A 174 3.84 -10.73 -5.22
CA THR A 174 3.56 -11.33 -6.53
C THR A 174 2.06 -11.40 -6.79
N LEU A 175 1.30 -11.81 -5.77
CA LEU A 175 -0.16 -11.89 -5.85
C LEU A 175 -0.78 -10.50 -6.06
N LEU A 176 -0.26 -9.47 -5.40
CA LEU A 176 -0.70 -8.09 -5.55
C LEU A 176 -0.36 -7.51 -6.94
N ARG A 177 0.85 -7.79 -7.45
CA ARG A 177 1.32 -7.36 -8.79
C ARG A 177 0.47 -7.96 -9.91
N SER A 178 0.13 -9.24 -9.82
CA SER A 178 -0.79 -9.85 -10.77
C SER A 178 -2.20 -9.29 -10.61
N TRP A 179 -2.67 -9.13 -9.37
CA TRP A 179 -4.02 -8.63 -9.09
C TRP A 179 -4.29 -7.25 -9.67
N SER A 180 -3.31 -6.34 -9.62
CA SER A 180 -3.41 -5.01 -10.22
C SER A 180 -3.56 -5.02 -11.75
N GLN A 181 -3.18 -6.12 -12.43
CA GLN A 181 -3.27 -6.23 -13.89
C GLN A 181 -4.59 -6.86 -14.39
N VAL A 182 -5.26 -7.67 -13.57
CA VAL A 182 -6.41 -8.50 -14.03
C VAL A 182 -7.74 -8.15 -13.37
N SER A 183 -7.76 -7.29 -12.36
CA SER A 183 -8.96 -7.12 -11.55
C SER A 183 -9.79 -5.92 -11.98
N ASP A 184 -10.98 -6.22 -12.48
CA ASP A 184 -12.08 -5.28 -12.47
C ASP A 184 -12.40 -4.90 -11.01
N PHE A 185 -12.06 -3.66 -10.64
CA PHE A 185 -12.19 -3.12 -9.28
C PHE A 185 -13.65 -3.04 -8.79
N SER A 186 -14.64 -3.39 -9.62
CA SER A 186 -16.05 -3.47 -9.23
C SER A 186 -16.41 -4.68 -8.35
N LYS A 187 -15.51 -5.67 -8.22
CA LYS A 187 -15.78 -6.91 -7.45
C LYS A 187 -14.91 -7.00 -6.20
N PRO A 188 -15.44 -7.57 -5.10
CA PRO A 188 -14.65 -7.77 -3.89
C PRO A 188 -13.53 -8.77 -4.18
N THR A 189 -12.28 -8.31 -4.03
CA THR A 189 -11.03 -9.09 -4.09
C THR A 189 -10.76 -9.86 -5.40
N TRP A 190 -10.24 -11.09 -5.33
CA TRP A 190 -9.78 -11.90 -6.48
C TRP A 190 -10.90 -12.64 -7.20
N PHE A 191 -12.17 -12.30 -6.93
CA PHE A 191 -13.30 -12.82 -7.71
C PHE A 191 -13.16 -12.48 -9.20
N GLY A 192 -12.50 -11.36 -9.53
CA GLY A 192 -12.25 -10.93 -10.91
C GLY A 192 -11.33 -11.86 -11.74
N TRP A 193 -10.48 -12.67 -11.11
CA TRP A 193 -9.59 -13.60 -11.84
C TRP A 193 -10.30 -14.78 -12.50
N PHE A 194 -11.52 -15.04 -12.04
CA PHE A 194 -12.25 -16.28 -12.23
C PHE A 194 -13.66 -16.09 -12.79
N ASP A 195 -14.05 -14.85 -13.03
CA ASP A 195 -15.22 -14.49 -13.82
C ASP A 195 -14.87 -14.69 -15.30
N ASP A 196 -15.73 -15.44 -15.99
CA ASP A 196 -15.63 -15.68 -17.44
C ASP A 196 -16.28 -14.49 -18.18
#